data_AF-A0A2K2H7I7-F1
#
_entry.id   AF-A0A2K2H7I7-F1
#
_cell.length_a   1.000
_cell.length_b   1.000
_cell.length_c   1.000
_cell.angle_alpha   90.00
_cell.angle_beta   90.00
_cell.angle_gamma   90.00
#
_symmetry.space_group_name_H-M   'P 1'
#
loop_
_entity.id
_entity.type
_entity.pdbx_description
1 polymer ?
#
loop_
_entity_poly.entity_id
_entity_poly.type
_entity_poly.pdbx_seq_one_letter_code
_entity_poly.pdbx_strand_id
1 'polypeptide(L)'
;MRYLALIPLFLLLVTVPSLATEDGGDDAYISTTPYPGIYQADRLYQYDDREQLWYGAKRPKLWTSIPCDKARTTLRERGSWTGNLSDTGRCLGNAEAPTWASGNYLNYLAEKNDRD
;
A
#
# COMPACT_ATOMS: atom_id res chain seq x y z
N MET A 1 11.05 -5.81 -75.31
CA MET A 1 10.00 -6.67 -74.72
C MET A 1 10.36 -6.94 -73.27
N ARG A 2 9.46 -6.58 -72.34
CA ARG A 2 9.61 -6.68 -70.87
C ARG A 2 9.19 -8.07 -70.42
N TYR A 3 10.05 -8.80 -69.71
CA TYR A 3 9.68 -9.96 -68.91
C TYR A 3 10.57 -9.95 -67.66
N LEU A 4 10.05 -9.39 -66.57
CA LEU A 4 9.57 -10.10 -65.37
C LEU A 4 10.73 -10.57 -64.48
N ALA A 5 11.25 -9.63 -63.69
CA ALA A 5 12.03 -9.94 -62.51
C ALA A 5 11.07 -10.50 -61.43
N LEU A 6 11.15 -11.80 -61.18
CA LEU A 6 10.53 -12.45 -60.02
C LEU A 6 11.32 -12.02 -58.77
N ILE A 7 10.72 -11.16 -57.96
CA ILE A 7 11.23 -10.78 -56.64
C ILE A 7 10.76 -11.88 -55.66
N PRO A 8 11.65 -12.67 -55.05
CA PRO A 8 11.25 -13.53 -53.95
C PRO A 8 10.94 -12.64 -52.74
N LEU A 9 9.65 -12.52 -52.42
CA LEU A 9 9.13 -11.87 -51.24
C LEU A 9 9.56 -12.69 -50.01
N PHE A 10 10.75 -12.39 -49.49
CA PHE A 10 11.24 -12.95 -48.23
C PHE A 10 10.45 -12.29 -47.09
N LEU A 11 9.35 -12.93 -46.71
CA LEU A 11 8.55 -12.62 -45.52
C LEU A 11 9.45 -12.83 -44.29
N LEU A 12 10.17 -11.78 -43.91
CA LEU A 12 10.82 -11.67 -42.61
C LEU A 12 9.70 -11.64 -41.55
N LEU A 13 9.36 -12.82 -41.04
CA LEU A 13 8.70 -12.99 -39.76
C LEU A 13 9.66 -12.45 -38.70
N VAL A 14 9.60 -11.13 -38.49
CA VAL A 14 10.12 -10.50 -37.28
C VAL A 14 9.23 -11.01 -36.15
N THR A 15 9.63 -12.13 -35.55
CA THR A 15 9.12 -12.51 -34.23
C THR A 15 9.56 -11.41 -33.30
N VAL A 16 8.71 -10.42 -33.07
CA VAL A 16 8.86 -9.52 -31.93
C VAL A 16 8.71 -10.43 -30.72
N PRO A 17 9.74 -10.67 -29.90
CA PRO A 17 9.46 -11.18 -28.58
C PRO A 17 8.63 -10.09 -27.92
N SER A 18 7.32 -10.34 -27.78
CA SER A 18 6.51 -9.62 -26.81
C SER A 18 7.16 -9.89 -25.46
N LEU A 19 8.06 -8.99 -25.05
CA LEU A 19 8.29 -8.75 -23.65
C LEU A 19 6.97 -8.20 -23.13
N ALA A 20 6.05 -9.11 -22.80
CA ALA A 20 5.12 -8.85 -21.73
C ALA A 20 6.02 -8.65 -20.50
N THR A 21 6.41 -7.41 -20.25
CA THR A 21 6.62 -6.99 -18.88
C THR A 21 5.25 -7.15 -18.26
N GLU A 22 5.00 -8.32 -17.68
CA GLU A 22 4.10 -8.43 -16.54
C GLU A 22 4.65 -7.42 -15.54
N ASP A 23 4.15 -6.19 -15.61
CA ASP A 23 4.27 -5.21 -14.55
C ASP A 23 3.30 -5.64 -13.45
N GLY A 24 3.47 -6.88 -12.98
CA GLY A 24 2.92 -7.40 -11.74
C GLY A 24 3.84 -6.97 -10.60
N GLY A 25 4.22 -5.69 -10.59
CA GLY A 25 4.83 -5.09 -9.42
C GLY A 25 3.76 -5.07 -8.35
N ASP A 26 3.83 -6.01 -7.41
CA ASP A 26 3.19 -5.84 -6.11
C ASP A 26 3.76 -4.52 -5.54
N ASP A 27 3.07 -3.41 -5.79
CA ASP A 27 3.44 -2.07 -5.35
C ASP A 27 3.48 -2.08 -3.82
N ALA A 28 4.62 -2.44 -3.22
CA ALA A 28 4.71 -2.52 -1.78
C ALA A 28 4.53 -1.12 -1.17
N TYR A 29 3.93 -1.05 0.02
CA TYR A 29 3.81 0.22 0.75
C TYR A 29 5.18 0.85 1.01
N ILE A 30 5.37 2.09 0.55
CA ILE A 30 6.58 2.90 0.80
C ILE A 30 6.21 4.04 1.73
N SER A 31 6.68 3.97 2.98
CA SER A 31 6.32 4.92 4.04
C SER A 31 6.63 6.39 3.77
N THR A 32 7.62 6.68 2.93
CA THR A 32 8.02 8.04 2.55
C THR A 32 7.23 8.58 1.36
N THR A 33 6.47 7.74 0.67
CA THR A 33 5.60 8.13 -0.43
C THR A 33 4.27 8.60 0.15
N PRO A 34 3.83 9.83 -0.14
CA PRO A 34 2.49 10.27 0.21
C PRO A 34 1.48 9.65 -0.75
N TYR A 35 0.51 8.92 -0.22
CA TYR A 35 -0.59 8.34 -0.99
C TYR A 35 -1.83 9.24 -0.88
N PRO A 36 -2.45 9.64 -2.01
CA PRO A 36 -3.65 10.46 -2.00
C PRO A 36 -4.84 9.68 -1.44
N GLY A 37 -5.75 10.35 -0.72
CA GLY A 37 -6.98 9.73 -0.25
C GLY A 37 -7.66 10.49 0.87
N ILE A 38 -8.73 9.90 1.40
CA ILE A 38 -9.58 10.52 2.43
C ILE A 38 -8.97 10.47 3.84
N TYR A 39 -8.00 9.59 4.07
CA TYR A 39 -7.38 9.42 5.37
C TYR A 39 -6.25 10.45 5.56
N GLN A 40 -6.21 11.06 6.75
CA GLN A 40 -5.13 11.98 7.10
C GLN A 40 -3.85 11.18 7.33
N ALA A 41 -2.82 11.45 6.54
CA ALA A 41 -1.60 10.64 6.46
C ALA A 41 -1.00 10.28 7.83
N ASP A 42 -0.88 11.27 8.72
CA ASP A 42 -0.25 11.11 10.02
C ASP A 42 -1.16 10.60 11.13
N ARG A 43 -2.46 10.50 10.88
CA ARG A 43 -3.44 10.07 11.90
C ARG A 43 -3.48 8.55 12.00
N LEU A 44 -3.70 8.06 13.21
CA LEU A 44 -4.00 6.67 13.48
C LEU A 44 -5.48 6.35 13.34
N TYR A 45 -5.71 5.17 12.80
CA TYR A 45 -7.01 4.54 12.66
C TYR A 45 -6.95 3.14 13.28
N GLN A 46 -8.03 2.73 13.91
CA GLN A 46 -8.20 1.43 14.56
C GLN A 46 -9.16 0.58 13.73
N TYR A 47 -8.82 -0.67 13.49
CA TYR A 47 -9.72 -1.60 12.82
C TYR A 47 -10.79 -2.13 13.79
N ASP A 48 -12.06 -2.09 13.39
CA ASP A 48 -13.15 -2.81 14.05
C ASP A 48 -13.47 -4.08 13.25
N ASP A 49 -13.13 -5.25 13.81
CA ASP A 49 -13.37 -6.54 13.16
C ASP A 49 -14.85 -6.90 12.99
N ARG A 50 -15.76 -6.31 13.79
CA ARG A 50 -17.20 -6.62 13.67
C ARG A 50 -17.81 -5.89 12.48
N GLU A 51 -17.37 -4.67 12.26
CA GLU A 51 -17.89 -3.82 11.19
C GLU A 51 -17.02 -3.88 9.91
N GLN A 52 -15.81 -4.44 10.01
CA GLN A 52 -14.82 -4.50 8.94
C GLN A 52 -14.44 -3.09 8.44
N LEU A 53 -14.29 -2.14 9.36
CA LEU A 53 -14.06 -0.72 9.07
C LEU A 53 -12.92 -0.11 9.89
N TRP A 54 -12.32 0.95 9.35
CA TRP A 54 -11.28 1.74 10.01
C TRP A 54 -11.86 2.98 10.71
N TYR A 55 -11.70 3.05 12.02
CA TYR A 55 -12.17 4.14 12.86
C TYR A 55 -11.04 5.03 13.34
N GLY A 56 -11.15 6.33 13.05
CA GLY A 56 -10.28 7.32 13.67
C GLY A 56 -10.63 7.47 15.15
N ALA A 57 -9.62 7.51 16.03
CA ALA A 57 -9.85 7.82 17.45
C ALA A 57 -10.55 9.18 17.62
N LYS A 58 -11.47 9.30 18.60
CA LYS A 58 -12.23 10.54 18.88
C LYS A 58 -11.31 11.76 19.05
N ARG A 59 -10.18 11.58 19.72
CA ARG A 59 -9.07 12.54 19.71
C ARG A 59 -8.03 12.03 18.71
N PRO A 60 -7.62 12.82 17.70
CA PRO A 60 -6.62 12.39 16.75
C PRO A 60 -5.34 11.95 17.48
N LYS A 61 -4.96 10.68 17.31
CA LYS A 61 -3.64 10.19 17.71
C LYS A 61 -2.77 10.23 16.47
N LEU A 62 -1.67 10.98 16.49
CA LEU A 62 -0.72 11.00 15.38
C LEU A 62 0.31 9.91 15.57
N TRP A 63 0.59 9.10 14.53
CA TRP A 63 1.55 8.00 14.64
C TRP A 63 2.95 8.51 15.01
N THR A 64 3.30 9.70 14.54
CA THR A 64 4.56 10.41 14.82
C THR A 64 4.74 10.77 16.29
N SER A 65 3.64 10.94 17.03
CA SER A 65 3.64 11.34 18.45
C SER A 65 3.58 10.18 19.44
N ILE A 66 3.49 8.93 18.97
CA ILE A 66 3.36 7.77 19.85
C ILE A 66 4.67 7.56 20.65
N PRO A 67 4.62 7.53 21.99
CA PRO A 67 5.81 7.28 22.82
C PRO A 67 6.25 5.81 22.81
N CYS A 68 5.37 4.88 22.47
CA CYS A 68 5.79 3.49 22.26
C CYS A 68 6.63 3.34 20.97
N ASP A 69 7.95 3.29 21.13
CA ASP A 69 8.92 3.24 20.02
C ASP A 69 8.70 2.06 19.07
N LYS A 70 8.33 0.89 19.59
CA LYS A 70 8.04 -0.30 18.77
C LYS A 70 6.84 -0.07 17.86
N ALA A 71 5.75 0.47 18.41
CA ALA A 71 4.56 0.80 17.63
C ALA A 71 4.89 1.88 16.59
N ARG A 72 5.55 2.97 17.00
CA ARG A 72 5.94 4.08 16.13
C ARG A 72 6.81 3.60 14.94
N THR A 73 7.82 2.78 15.22
CA THR A 73 8.71 2.22 14.19
C THR A 73 7.96 1.31 13.23
N THR A 74 7.10 0.43 13.75
CA THR A 74 6.33 -0.51 12.91
C THR A 74 5.32 0.23 12.03
N LEU A 75 4.59 1.20 12.59
CA LEU A 75 3.65 2.03 11.84
C LEU A 75 4.33 2.87 10.78
N ARG A 76 5.54 3.38 11.06
CA ARG A 76 6.37 4.04 10.05
C ARG A 76 6.69 3.07 8.92
N GLU A 77 7.32 1.95 9.23
CA GLU A 77 7.91 1.07 8.21
C GLU A 77 6.90 0.23 7.44
N ARG A 78 5.82 -0.18 8.09
CA ARG A 78 4.85 -1.14 7.56
C ARG A 78 3.45 -0.57 7.41
N GLY A 79 3.20 0.64 7.90
CA GLY A 79 1.90 1.29 7.83
C GLY A 79 0.85 0.76 8.83
N SER A 80 1.06 -0.44 9.38
CA SER A 80 0.14 -1.09 10.32
C SER A 80 0.85 -1.75 11.51
N TRP A 81 0.14 -1.88 12.63
CA TRP A 81 0.64 -2.53 13.83
C TRP A 81 -0.50 -3.05 14.71
N THR A 82 -0.41 -4.30 15.15
CA THR A 82 -1.33 -4.90 16.12
C THR A 82 -0.73 -4.83 17.52
N GLY A 83 -1.44 -4.17 18.44
CA GLY A 83 -0.99 -4.04 19.82
C GLY A 83 -1.80 -3.04 20.65
N ASN A 84 -1.76 -3.22 21.97
CA ASN A 84 -2.52 -2.39 22.88
C ASN A 84 -1.80 -1.07 23.13
N LEU A 85 -2.48 0.05 22.87
CA LEU A 85 -2.04 1.39 23.25
C LEU A 85 -2.94 1.94 24.33
N SER A 86 -2.34 2.58 25.32
CA SER A 86 -3.08 3.45 26.22
C SER A 86 -3.67 4.65 25.47
N ASP A 87 -4.50 5.42 26.17
CA ASP A 87 -5.01 6.71 25.67
C ASP A 87 -3.89 7.68 25.31
N THR A 88 -2.73 7.56 25.95
CA THR A 88 -1.53 8.38 25.70
C THR A 88 -0.53 7.72 24.74
N GLY A 89 -0.88 6.59 24.09
CA GLY A 89 0.00 5.91 23.13
C GLY A 89 1.14 5.10 23.76
N ARG A 90 1.05 4.72 25.04
CA ARG A 90 2.03 3.79 25.66
C ARG A 90 1.60 2.35 25.37
N CYS A 91 2.55 1.45 25.12
CA CYS A 91 2.22 0.05 24.89
C CYS A 91 1.76 -0.63 26.19
N LEU A 92 0.62 -1.34 26.13
CA LEU A 92 -0.02 -2.01 27.26
C LEU A 92 0.02 -3.54 27.08
N GLY A 93 1.19 -4.14 27.33
CA GLY A 93 1.35 -5.59 27.45
C GLY A 93 0.81 -6.47 26.31
N ASN A 94 0.68 -7.77 26.58
CA ASN A 94 0.20 -8.79 25.65
C ASN A 94 -1.22 -9.21 26.06
N ALA A 95 -2.21 -8.43 25.66
CA ALA A 95 -3.61 -8.83 25.68
C ALA A 95 -4.13 -8.82 24.23
N GLU A 96 -5.34 -9.33 24.01
CA GLU A 96 -6.04 -9.13 22.73
C GLU A 96 -6.02 -7.64 22.41
N ALA A 97 -5.59 -7.33 21.19
CA ALA A 97 -5.21 -5.99 20.82
C ALA A 97 -5.74 -5.65 19.43
N PRO A 98 -6.28 -4.44 19.26
CA PRO A 98 -6.74 -4.00 17.96
C PRO A 98 -5.58 -3.79 17.01
N THR A 99 -5.89 -3.84 15.72
CA THR A 99 -4.96 -3.42 14.66
C THR A 99 -5.08 -1.91 14.45
N TRP A 100 -3.94 -1.25 14.39
CA TRP A 100 -3.79 0.17 14.08
C TRP A 100 -3.14 0.36 12.72
N ALA A 101 -3.49 1.43 12.03
CA ALA A 101 -2.84 1.85 10.79
C ALA A 101 -2.65 3.37 10.74
N SER A 102 -1.63 3.83 10.01
CA SER A 102 -1.53 5.23 9.60
C SER A 102 -2.51 5.52 8.46
N GLY A 103 -3.00 6.76 8.36
CA GLY A 103 -3.84 7.15 7.24
C GLY A 103 -3.14 7.01 5.89
N ASN A 104 -1.81 7.23 5.84
CA ASN A 104 -1.05 7.07 4.60
C ASN A 104 -1.11 5.62 4.09
N TYR A 105 -1.04 4.64 4.99
CA TYR A 105 -1.16 3.24 4.64
C TYR A 105 -2.58 2.88 4.17
N LEU A 106 -3.61 3.46 4.78
CA LEU A 106 -4.99 3.25 4.34
C LEU A 106 -5.27 3.85 2.96
N ASN A 107 -4.67 5.00 2.65
CA ASN A 107 -4.74 5.58 1.31
C ASN A 107 -4.05 4.68 0.27
N TYR A 108 -2.87 4.14 0.60
CA TYR A 108 -2.19 3.14 -0.24
C TYR A 108 -3.07 1.90 -0.50
N LEU A 109 -3.69 1.34 0.54
CA LEU A 109 -4.59 0.19 0.38
C LEU A 109 -5.80 0.51 -0.49
N ALA A 110 -6.39 1.69 -0.34
CA ALA A 110 -7.52 2.13 -1.17
C ALA A 110 -7.10 2.24 -2.63
N GLU A 111 -5.97 2.88 -2.92
CA GLU A 111 -5.45 3.00 -4.28
C GLU A 111 -5.10 1.64 -4.89
N LYS A 112 -4.49 0.73 -4.13
CA LYS A 112 -4.20 -0.64 -4.59
C LYS A 112 -5.51 -1.38 -4.93
N ASN A 113 -6.49 -1.35 -4.05
CA ASN A 113 -7.77 -2.03 -4.26
C ASN A 113 -8.57 -1.45 -5.44
N ASP A 114 -8.39 -0.17 -5.79
CA ASP A 114 -9.04 0.45 -6.95
C ASP A 114 -8.37 0.06 -8.29
N ARG A 115 -7.14 -0.46 -8.25
CA ARG A 115 -6.38 -0.92 -9.43
C ARG A 115 -6.58 -2.40 -9.74
N ASP A 116 -6.93 -3.21 -8.74
CA ASP A 116 -7.18 -4.66 -8.83
C ASP A 116 -8.63 -4.99 -9.26
#